data_AF-A0A7V5N9Z0-F1
#
_entry.id   AF-A0A7V5N9Z0-F1
#
_cell.length_a   1.000
_cell.length_b   1.000
_cell.length_c   1.000
_cell.angle_alpha   90.00
_cell.angle_beta   90.00
_cell.angle_gamma   90.00
#
_symmetry.space_group_name_H-M   'P 1'
#
loop_
_entity.id
_entity.type
_entity.pdbx_description
1 polymer ?
#
loop_
_entity_poly.entity_id
_entity_poly.type
_entity_poly.pdbx_seq_one_letter_code
_entity_poly.pdbx_strand_id
1 'polypeptide(L)'
;MNQDLSVVRLSERSQRALNRLKEVFGVSWVPNGLIEYARSEDGINDLYMNLNRHLQDGKLPKKEKLLIALGVAVAAGSAHAKQFFSEAAIAAGATEAETAEAVACATGCSIYNSYYKFRSLVPEEFAPAFAEFKANFNATMFVKPPFDEKLVEAICVAVSTVNHCKKCVEGHVAKAKSLGLSDEQIDEILKAGAAAFGFALACQSGAQPADAA
;
A
#
# COMPACT_ATOMS: atom_id res chain seq x y z
N MET A 1 -22.22 10.10 4.33
CA MET A 1 -22.46 11.49 3.87
C MET A 1 -21.45 11.76 2.76
N ASN A 2 -21.87 12.07 1.53
CA ASN A 2 -20.92 12.33 0.43
C ASN A 2 -20.14 13.60 0.73
N GLN A 3 -18.81 13.56 0.59
CA GLN A 3 -17.95 14.73 0.77
C GLN A 3 -18.18 15.70 -0.40
N ASP A 4 -18.78 16.86 -0.11
CA ASP A 4 -18.95 17.96 -1.07
C ASP A 4 -17.63 18.74 -1.19
N LEU A 5 -17.09 18.77 -2.39
CA LEU A 5 -15.82 19.41 -2.69
C LEU A 5 -16.00 20.78 -3.35
N SER A 6 -17.24 21.17 -3.72
CA SER A 6 -17.54 22.45 -4.36
C SER A 6 -17.22 23.67 -3.49
N VAL A 7 -17.10 23.46 -2.18
CA VAL A 7 -16.73 24.47 -1.18
C VAL A 7 -15.22 24.77 -1.15
N VAL A 8 -14.40 23.98 -1.85
CA VAL A 8 -12.93 24.15 -1.89
C VAL A 8 -12.53 24.89 -3.16
N ARG A 9 -11.67 25.91 -3.06
CA ARG A 9 -11.12 26.62 -4.23
C ARG A 9 -10.10 25.74 -4.98
N LEU A 10 -10.59 24.84 -5.82
CA LEU A 10 -9.80 24.03 -6.76
C LEU A 10 -10.22 24.34 -8.21
N SER A 11 -9.37 24.00 -9.18
CA SER A 11 -9.80 24.02 -10.58
C SER A 11 -10.84 22.92 -10.83
N GLU A 12 -11.67 23.09 -11.85
CA GLU A 12 -12.65 22.06 -12.22
C GLU A 12 -11.98 20.72 -12.57
N ARG A 13 -10.77 20.75 -13.15
CA ARG A 13 -10.05 19.54 -13.53
C ARG A 13 -9.53 18.80 -12.29
N SER A 14 -8.97 19.49 -11.31
CA SER A 14 -8.65 18.92 -10.00
C SER A 14 -9.89 18.34 -9.34
N GLN A 15 -11.01 19.07 -9.42
CA GLN A 15 -12.26 18.66 -8.79
C GLN A 15 -12.81 17.37 -9.40
N ARG A 16 -12.75 17.25 -10.72
CA ARG A 16 -13.10 16.03 -11.47
C ARG A 16 -12.19 14.85 -11.12
N ALA A 17 -10.88 15.06 -10.96
CA ALA A 17 -9.95 13.99 -10.58
C ALA A 17 -10.30 13.41 -9.19
N LEU A 18 -10.58 14.26 -8.19
CA LEU A 18 -11.02 13.82 -6.86
C LEU A 18 -12.36 13.08 -6.89
N ASN A 19 -13.33 13.54 -7.69
CA ASN A 19 -14.61 12.86 -7.85
C ASN A 19 -14.46 11.48 -8.52
N ARG A 20 -13.62 11.39 -9.56
CA ARG A 20 -13.32 10.11 -10.22
C ARG A 20 -12.64 9.11 -9.30
N LEU A 21 -11.79 9.56 -8.37
CA LEU A 21 -11.22 8.66 -7.35
C LEU A 21 -12.31 8.01 -6.50
N LYS A 22 -13.28 8.80 -6.03
CA LYS A 22 -14.45 8.29 -5.28
C LYS A 22 -15.22 7.24 -6.08
N GLU A 23 -15.55 7.56 -7.33
CA GLU A 23 -16.30 6.67 -8.24
C GLU A 23 -15.54 5.37 -8.53
N VAL A 24 -14.27 5.47 -8.95
CA VAL A 24 -13.45 4.34 -9.38
C VAL A 24 -13.15 3.38 -8.22
N PHE A 25 -13.00 3.91 -7.00
CA PHE A 25 -12.70 3.10 -5.82
C PHE A 25 -13.93 2.76 -4.97
N GLY A 26 -15.12 3.20 -5.38
CA GLY A 26 -16.38 2.87 -4.69
C GLY A 26 -16.48 3.45 -3.28
N VAL A 27 -15.84 4.61 -3.03
CA VAL A 27 -15.80 5.28 -1.73
C VAL A 27 -16.45 6.67 -1.82
N SER A 28 -17.04 7.15 -0.72
CA SER A 28 -17.79 8.42 -0.72
C SER A 28 -16.95 9.66 -0.37
N TRP A 29 -15.65 9.49 -0.12
CA TRP A 29 -14.77 10.52 0.40
C TRP A 29 -13.34 10.38 -0.14
N VAL A 30 -12.55 11.44 -0.01
CA VAL A 30 -11.10 11.44 -0.22
C VAL A 30 -10.41 12.13 0.96
N PRO A 31 -9.17 11.75 1.30
CA PRO A 31 -8.43 12.40 2.38
C PRO A 31 -8.26 13.90 2.17
N ASN A 32 -8.44 14.70 3.23
CA ASN A 32 -8.18 16.14 3.19
C ASN A 32 -6.78 16.51 2.67
N GLY A 33 -5.73 15.74 3.00
CA GLY A 33 -4.40 15.94 2.42
C GLY A 33 -4.37 15.84 0.90
N LEU A 34 -5.19 14.96 0.33
CA LEU A 34 -5.33 14.82 -1.11
C LEU A 34 -6.04 16.04 -1.74
N ILE A 35 -6.99 16.64 -1.02
CA ILE A 35 -7.64 17.89 -1.43
C ILE A 35 -6.61 19.04 -1.47
N GLU A 36 -5.74 19.11 -0.45
CA GLU A 36 -4.65 20.09 -0.41
C GLU A 36 -3.63 19.84 -1.55
N TYR A 37 -3.28 18.58 -1.79
CA TYR A 37 -2.43 18.17 -2.91
C TYR A 37 -3.02 18.55 -4.27
N ALA A 38 -4.36 18.53 -4.40
CA ALA A 38 -5.08 18.88 -5.62
C ALA A 38 -5.01 20.37 -6.01
N ARG A 39 -4.38 21.22 -5.20
CA ARG A 39 -3.96 22.57 -5.63
C ARG A 39 -2.96 22.51 -6.78
N SER A 40 -2.17 21.44 -6.86
CA SER A 40 -1.42 21.10 -8.07
C SER A 40 -2.35 20.35 -9.03
N GLU A 41 -2.88 21.04 -10.04
CA GLU A 41 -3.81 20.45 -11.01
C GLU A 41 -3.20 19.24 -11.73
N ASP A 42 -2.00 19.38 -12.29
CA ASP A 42 -1.35 18.28 -12.99
C ASP A 42 -0.99 17.15 -12.02
N GLY A 43 -0.54 17.48 -10.80
CA GLY A 43 -0.20 16.49 -9.78
C GLY A 43 -1.35 15.55 -9.43
N ILE A 44 -2.54 16.08 -9.14
CA ILE A 44 -3.70 15.23 -8.82
C ILE A 44 -4.21 14.43 -10.03
N ASN A 45 -4.11 15.01 -11.23
CA ASN A 45 -4.52 14.29 -12.44
C ASN A 45 -3.57 13.13 -12.75
N ASP A 46 -2.27 13.33 -12.62
CA ASP A 46 -1.27 12.27 -12.80
C ASP A 46 -1.43 11.17 -11.74
N LEU A 47 -1.62 11.56 -10.47
CA LEU A 47 -1.87 10.61 -9.39
C LEU A 47 -3.14 9.79 -9.65
N TYR A 48 -4.24 10.43 -10.04
CA TYR A 48 -5.47 9.74 -10.45
C TYR A 48 -5.21 8.75 -11.59
N MET A 49 -4.49 9.16 -12.65
CA MET A 49 -4.22 8.31 -13.80
C MET A 49 -3.36 7.08 -13.41
N ASN A 50 -2.38 7.26 -12.53
CA ASN A 50 -1.55 6.17 -12.02
C ASN A 50 -2.37 5.17 -11.18
N LEU A 51 -3.22 5.66 -10.27
CA LEU A 51 -4.09 4.83 -9.44
C LEU A 51 -5.13 4.09 -10.31
N ASN A 52 -5.79 4.80 -11.23
CA ASN A 52 -6.78 4.21 -12.13
C ASN A 52 -6.16 3.21 -13.12
N ARG A 53 -4.87 3.33 -13.46
CA ARG A 53 -4.21 2.35 -14.32
C ARG A 53 -3.77 1.11 -13.52
N HIS A 54 -3.23 1.30 -12.33
CA HIS A 54 -2.50 0.25 -11.63
C HIS A 54 -3.29 -0.44 -10.52
N LEU A 55 -4.45 0.09 -10.12
CA LEU A 55 -5.34 -0.51 -9.12
C LEU A 55 -6.69 -0.95 -9.69
N GLN A 56 -6.73 -1.30 -10.98
CA GLN A 56 -7.88 -1.96 -11.63
C GLN A 56 -7.52 -3.40 -12.03
N ASP A 57 -8.52 -4.18 -12.45
CA ASP A 57 -8.33 -5.55 -12.91
C ASP A 57 -7.26 -5.64 -14.00
N GLY A 58 -6.42 -6.67 -13.91
CA GLY A 58 -5.33 -6.95 -14.85
C GLY A 58 -4.86 -8.39 -14.70
N LYS A 59 -3.54 -8.61 -14.67
CA LYS A 59 -2.97 -9.92 -14.34
C LYS A 59 -3.22 -10.32 -12.88
N LEU A 60 -3.47 -9.33 -12.03
CA LEU A 60 -4.01 -9.50 -10.68
C LEU A 60 -5.41 -8.88 -10.59
N PRO A 61 -6.35 -9.50 -9.84
CA PRO A 61 -7.65 -8.91 -9.56
C PRO A 61 -7.53 -7.56 -8.83
N LYS A 62 -8.48 -6.65 -9.09
CA LYS A 62 -8.60 -5.35 -8.42
C LYS A 62 -8.60 -5.48 -6.90
N LYS A 63 -9.35 -6.47 -6.37
CA LYS A 63 -9.39 -6.77 -4.93
C LYS A 63 -7.99 -6.97 -4.34
N GLU A 64 -7.18 -7.80 -4.97
CA GLU A 64 -5.82 -8.11 -4.51
C GLU A 64 -4.89 -6.89 -4.61
N LYS A 65 -4.97 -6.13 -5.70
CA LYS A 65 -4.24 -4.87 -5.87
C LYS A 65 -4.57 -3.85 -4.78
N LEU A 66 -5.83 -3.78 -4.35
CA LEU A 66 -6.26 -2.90 -3.27
C LEU A 66 -5.79 -3.39 -1.89
N LEU A 67 -5.71 -4.70 -1.65
CA LEU A 67 -5.10 -5.25 -0.44
C LEU A 67 -3.58 -5.01 -0.40
N ILE A 68 -2.89 -5.07 -1.55
CA ILE A 68 -1.50 -4.65 -1.69
C ILE A 68 -1.34 -3.15 -1.39
N ALA A 69 -2.20 -2.31 -1.97
CA ALA A 69 -2.20 -0.87 -1.73
C ALA A 69 -2.45 -0.52 -0.25
N LEU A 70 -3.37 -1.23 0.41
CA LEU A 70 -3.61 -1.13 1.84
C LEU A 70 -2.35 -1.47 2.65
N GLY A 71 -1.66 -2.57 2.32
CA GLY A 71 -0.41 -2.95 2.98
C GLY A 71 0.68 -1.89 2.83
N VAL A 72 0.81 -1.29 1.64
CA VAL A 72 1.75 -0.18 1.40
C VAL A 72 1.36 1.08 2.17
N ALA A 73 0.08 1.41 2.26
CA ALA A 73 -0.37 2.56 3.06
C ALA A 73 -0.05 2.40 4.55
N VAL A 74 -0.15 1.17 5.08
CA VAL A 74 0.29 0.83 6.44
C VAL A 74 1.79 1.03 6.59
N ALA A 75 2.59 0.50 5.68
CA ALA A 75 4.05 0.66 5.71
C ALA A 75 4.49 2.14 5.60
N ALA A 76 3.74 2.96 4.85
CA ALA A 76 3.95 4.40 4.72
C ALA A 76 3.49 5.21 5.95
N GLY A 77 2.85 4.57 6.94
CA GLY A 77 2.35 5.24 8.15
C GLY A 77 1.16 6.18 7.90
N SER A 78 0.45 6.03 6.79
CA SER A 78 -0.65 6.93 6.42
C SER A 78 -2.01 6.39 6.88
N ALA A 79 -2.53 6.92 7.99
CA ALA A 79 -3.82 6.51 8.53
C ALA A 79 -4.98 6.73 7.54
N HIS A 80 -4.98 7.86 6.83
CA HIS A 80 -6.01 8.19 5.85
C HIS A 80 -5.96 7.28 4.62
N ALA A 81 -4.77 6.99 4.10
CA ALA A 81 -4.64 6.07 2.98
C ALA A 81 -4.97 4.63 3.38
N LYS A 82 -4.62 4.22 4.61
CA LYS A 82 -5.04 2.93 5.17
C LYS A 82 -6.56 2.84 5.19
N GLN A 83 -7.26 3.85 5.70
CA GLN A 83 -8.71 3.85 5.74
C GLN A 83 -9.31 3.81 4.33
N PHE A 84 -8.85 4.69 3.44
CA PHE A 84 -9.31 4.76 2.05
C PHE A 84 -9.16 3.43 1.32
N PHE A 85 -7.98 2.80 1.36
CA PHE A 85 -7.76 1.53 0.67
C PHE A 85 -8.47 0.34 1.34
N SER A 86 -8.71 0.40 2.65
CA SER A 86 -9.55 -0.61 3.33
C SER A 86 -10.99 -0.55 2.81
N GLU A 87 -11.60 0.64 2.77
CA GLU A 87 -12.97 0.82 2.25
C GLU A 87 -13.05 0.48 0.76
N ALA A 88 -12.06 0.89 -0.03
CA ALA A 88 -12.00 0.57 -1.46
C ALA A 88 -11.85 -0.95 -1.72
N ALA A 89 -11.04 -1.65 -0.93
CA ALA A 89 -10.90 -3.11 -1.05
C ALA A 89 -12.22 -3.81 -0.72
N ILE A 90 -12.94 -3.35 0.31
CA ILE A 90 -14.27 -3.88 0.67
C ILE A 90 -15.27 -3.62 -0.45
N ALA A 91 -15.28 -2.41 -1.02
CA ALA A 91 -16.11 -2.09 -2.18
C ALA A 91 -15.79 -2.95 -3.41
N ALA A 92 -14.56 -3.46 -3.53
CA ALA A 92 -14.12 -4.41 -4.55
C ALA A 92 -14.33 -5.89 -4.17
N GLY A 93 -15.05 -6.18 -3.08
CA GLY A 93 -15.40 -7.53 -2.66
C GLY A 93 -14.45 -8.20 -1.67
N ALA A 94 -13.55 -7.45 -1.03
CA ALA A 94 -12.82 -7.94 0.13
C ALA A 94 -13.73 -7.95 1.38
N THR A 95 -13.43 -8.86 2.30
CA THR A 95 -14.03 -8.89 3.63
C THR A 95 -13.25 -8.00 4.61
N GLU A 96 -13.89 -7.59 5.70
CA GLU A 96 -13.19 -6.90 6.81
C GLU A 96 -12.06 -7.75 7.40
N ALA A 97 -12.21 -9.08 7.39
CA ALA A 97 -11.16 -9.99 7.82
C ALA A 97 -9.95 -9.93 6.87
N GLU A 98 -10.15 -9.96 5.55
CA GLU A 98 -9.05 -9.82 4.58
C GLU A 98 -8.32 -8.47 4.72
N THR A 99 -9.03 -7.37 4.97
CA THR A 99 -8.37 -6.05 5.16
C THR A 99 -7.59 -6.00 6.47
N ALA A 100 -8.15 -6.52 7.57
CA ALA A 100 -7.44 -6.63 8.84
C ALA A 100 -6.16 -7.47 8.73
N GLU A 101 -6.25 -8.59 8.00
CA GLU A 101 -5.13 -9.50 7.78
C GLU A 101 -4.07 -8.92 6.82
N ALA A 102 -4.47 -8.11 5.83
CA ALA A 102 -3.52 -7.36 5.01
C ALA A 102 -2.73 -6.32 5.84
N VAL A 103 -3.40 -5.64 6.78
CA VAL A 103 -2.74 -4.72 7.74
C VAL A 103 -1.76 -5.48 8.64
N ALA A 104 -2.17 -6.64 9.17
CA ALA A 104 -1.30 -7.49 9.98
C ALA A 104 -0.09 -7.99 9.18
N CYS A 105 -0.30 -8.45 7.94
CA CYS A 105 0.75 -8.88 7.02
C CYS A 105 1.78 -7.77 6.77
N ALA A 106 1.34 -6.56 6.44
CA ALA A 106 2.23 -5.44 6.20
C ALA A 106 3.01 -5.03 7.47
N THR A 107 2.37 -5.07 8.64
CA THR A 107 3.00 -4.75 9.92
C THR A 107 4.05 -5.81 10.28
N GLY A 108 3.69 -7.09 10.18
CA GLY A 108 4.60 -8.21 10.40
C GLY A 108 5.81 -8.15 9.46
N CYS A 109 5.56 -7.96 8.15
CA CYS A 109 6.61 -7.76 7.16
C CYS A 109 7.54 -6.59 7.53
N SER A 110 6.98 -5.46 7.96
CA SER A 110 7.74 -4.26 8.36
C SER A 110 8.63 -4.47 9.59
N ILE A 111 8.22 -5.32 10.55
CA ILE A 111 9.06 -5.73 11.69
C ILE A 111 10.33 -6.43 11.18
N TYR A 112 10.18 -7.43 10.31
CA TYR A 112 11.33 -8.13 9.72
C TYR A 112 12.13 -7.22 8.80
N ASN A 113 11.48 -6.37 8.00
CA ASN A 113 12.16 -5.43 7.12
C ASN A 113 13.11 -4.54 7.89
N SER A 114 12.67 -3.96 9.00
CA SER A 114 13.50 -3.08 9.83
C SER A 114 14.76 -3.79 10.34
N TYR A 115 14.61 -5.04 10.77
CA TYR A 115 15.72 -5.86 11.26
C TYR A 115 16.68 -6.31 10.15
N TYR A 116 16.17 -6.84 9.03
CA TYR A 116 17.02 -7.28 7.92
C TYR A 116 17.62 -6.13 7.11
N LYS A 117 16.96 -4.97 7.09
CA LYS A 117 17.51 -3.74 6.50
C LYS A 117 18.76 -3.29 7.24
N PHE A 118 18.78 -3.33 8.58
CA PHE A 118 19.99 -3.03 9.35
C PHE A 118 21.21 -3.84 8.87
N ARG A 119 21.04 -5.13 8.57
CA ARG A 119 22.13 -5.98 8.05
C ARG A 119 22.69 -5.54 6.71
N SER A 120 21.89 -4.82 5.92
CA SER A 120 22.32 -4.26 4.64
C SER A 120 22.91 -2.85 4.79
N LEU A 121 22.74 -2.20 5.94
CA LEU A 121 23.19 -0.84 6.23
C LEU A 121 24.42 -0.81 7.15
N VAL A 122 24.64 -1.87 7.92
CA VAL A 122 25.79 -1.96 8.83
C VAL A 122 27.09 -2.01 8.03
N PRO A 123 28.12 -1.20 8.39
CA PRO A 123 29.43 -1.27 7.76
C PRO A 123 30.02 -2.68 7.82
N GLU A 124 30.77 -3.05 6.80
CA GLU A 124 31.32 -4.41 6.63
C GLU A 124 32.18 -4.84 7.82
N GLU A 125 32.93 -3.91 8.44
CA GLU A 125 33.74 -4.15 9.63
C GLU A 125 32.94 -4.62 10.86
N PHE A 126 31.66 -4.24 10.97
CA PHE A 126 30.79 -4.63 12.08
C PHE A 126 29.85 -5.79 11.71
N ALA A 127 29.67 -6.09 10.42
CA ALA A 127 28.74 -7.12 9.95
C ALA A 127 28.94 -8.51 10.59
N PRO A 128 30.18 -9.01 10.80
CA PRO A 128 30.40 -10.33 11.43
C PRO A 128 29.76 -10.46 12.82
N ALA A 129 29.81 -9.39 13.63
CA ALA A 129 29.24 -9.40 14.97
C ALA A 129 27.72 -9.58 14.98
N PHE A 130 27.04 -9.16 13.90
CA PHE A 130 25.59 -9.22 13.80
C PHE A 130 25.06 -10.40 12.97
N ALA A 131 25.94 -11.15 12.31
CA ALA A 131 25.58 -12.28 11.45
C ALA A 131 24.99 -13.45 12.24
N GLU A 132 25.41 -13.66 13.49
CA GLU A 132 24.99 -14.81 14.31
C GLU A 132 23.63 -14.63 14.99
N PHE A 133 23.14 -13.39 15.15
CA PHE A 133 21.86 -13.15 15.82
C PHE A 133 20.68 -13.61 14.96
N LYS A 134 19.69 -14.25 15.58
CA LYS A 134 18.48 -14.69 14.88
C LYS A 134 17.38 -13.64 14.98
N ALA A 135 16.59 -13.49 13.92
CA ALA A 135 15.37 -12.68 13.91
C ALA A 135 14.27 -13.44 14.69
N ASN A 136 14.30 -13.38 16.02
CA ASN A 136 13.33 -14.06 16.90
C ASN A 136 12.03 -13.26 17.02
N PHE A 137 11.41 -12.90 15.89
CA PHE A 137 10.08 -12.27 15.86
C PHE A 137 8.99 -13.32 15.60
N ASN A 138 7.77 -12.99 15.99
CA ASN A 138 6.59 -13.81 15.72
C ASN A 138 5.76 -13.18 14.61
N ALA A 139 5.38 -13.99 13.63
CA ALA A 139 4.51 -13.58 12.52
C ALA A 139 3.68 -14.78 12.04
N THR A 140 2.56 -15.02 12.73
CA THR A 140 1.66 -16.16 12.47
C THR A 140 1.12 -16.16 11.04
N MET A 141 0.94 -14.99 10.42
CA MET A 141 0.47 -14.85 9.05
C MET A 141 1.39 -15.50 8.01
N PHE A 142 2.67 -15.72 8.33
CA PHE A 142 3.59 -16.46 7.43
C PHE A 142 3.53 -17.97 7.61
N VAL A 143 2.92 -18.46 8.71
CA VAL A 143 2.79 -19.89 9.03
C VAL A 143 1.39 -20.39 8.71
N LYS A 144 0.38 -19.58 9.01
CA LYS A 144 -1.03 -19.83 8.74
C LYS A 144 -1.55 -18.64 7.95
N PRO A 145 -1.37 -18.64 6.63
CA PRO A 145 -1.67 -17.48 5.83
C PRO A 145 -3.19 -17.24 5.86
N PRO A 146 -3.62 -15.99 6.10
CA PRO A 146 -5.03 -15.63 6.26
C PRO A 146 -5.82 -15.64 4.94
N PHE A 147 -5.10 -15.68 3.83
CA PHE A 147 -5.57 -15.79 2.44
C PHE A 147 -4.49 -16.52 1.62
N ASP A 148 -4.63 -16.57 0.29
CA ASP A 148 -3.67 -17.25 -0.60
C ASP A 148 -2.21 -16.82 -0.31
N GLU A 149 -1.28 -17.78 -0.22
CA GLU A 149 0.15 -17.53 -0.03
C GLU A 149 0.71 -16.56 -1.08
N LYS A 150 0.20 -16.62 -2.32
CA LYS A 150 0.55 -15.70 -3.40
C LYS A 150 0.29 -14.25 -3.03
N LEU A 151 -0.85 -13.99 -2.39
CA LEU A 151 -1.22 -12.64 -1.97
C LEU A 151 -0.39 -12.18 -0.76
N VAL A 152 -0.03 -13.09 0.14
CA VAL A 152 0.91 -12.79 1.24
C VAL A 152 2.24 -12.31 0.67
N GLU A 153 2.81 -13.06 -0.28
CA GLU A 153 4.06 -12.67 -0.92
C GLU A 153 3.92 -11.40 -1.75
N ALA A 154 2.79 -11.18 -2.44
CA ALA A 154 2.53 -9.96 -3.19
C ALA A 154 2.54 -8.71 -2.30
N ILE A 155 1.86 -8.77 -1.15
CA ILE A 155 1.89 -7.69 -0.14
C ILE A 155 3.31 -7.49 0.36
N CYS A 156 4.02 -8.57 0.69
CA CYS A 156 5.37 -8.49 1.24
C CYS A 156 6.41 -7.96 0.24
N VAL A 157 6.28 -8.28 -1.06
CA VAL A 157 7.11 -7.71 -2.13
C VAL A 157 6.92 -6.20 -2.19
N ALA A 158 5.67 -5.72 -2.23
CA ALA A 158 5.37 -4.29 -2.30
C ALA A 158 5.84 -3.55 -1.03
N VAL A 159 5.53 -4.08 0.16
CA VAL A 159 5.91 -3.51 1.46
C VAL A 159 7.43 -3.49 1.64
N SER A 160 8.13 -4.58 1.33
CA SER A 160 9.60 -4.65 1.41
C SER A 160 10.28 -3.69 0.46
N THR A 161 9.66 -3.40 -0.69
CA THR A 161 10.16 -2.44 -1.68
C THR A 161 10.11 -1.02 -1.13
N VAL A 162 8.96 -0.59 -0.60
CA VAL A 162 8.82 0.77 -0.03
C VAL A 162 9.60 0.94 1.27
N ASN A 163 9.79 -0.12 2.04
CA ASN A 163 10.65 -0.11 3.23
C ASN A 163 12.15 -0.16 2.90
N HIS A 164 12.51 -0.41 1.62
CA HIS A 164 13.88 -0.57 1.15
C HIS A 164 14.65 -1.70 1.86
N CYS A 165 14.03 -2.85 2.09
CA CYS A 165 14.71 -4.05 2.60
C CYS A 165 15.14 -4.96 1.44
N LYS A 166 16.39 -4.79 0.94
CA LYS A 166 16.94 -5.62 -0.15
C LYS A 166 16.77 -7.11 0.11
N LYS A 167 17.19 -7.59 1.29
CA LYS A 167 17.15 -9.02 1.62
C LYS A 167 15.72 -9.59 1.64
N CYS A 168 14.76 -8.78 2.08
CA CYS A 168 13.36 -9.17 2.13
C CYS A 168 12.77 -9.22 0.71
N VAL A 169 13.06 -8.23 -0.14
CA VAL A 169 12.65 -8.25 -1.56
C VAL A 169 13.16 -9.50 -2.25
N GLU A 170 14.44 -9.86 -2.09
CA GLU A 170 15.01 -11.09 -2.63
C GLU A 170 14.22 -12.34 -2.20
N GLY A 171 13.96 -12.47 -0.89
CA GLY A 171 13.25 -13.62 -0.33
C GLY A 171 11.81 -13.73 -0.82
N HIS A 172 11.06 -12.64 -0.76
CA HIS A 172 9.65 -12.62 -1.15
C HIS A 172 9.46 -12.79 -2.66
N VAL A 173 10.33 -12.22 -3.49
CA VAL A 173 10.31 -12.47 -4.95
C VAL A 173 10.61 -13.94 -5.25
N ALA A 174 11.61 -14.54 -4.60
CA ALA A 174 11.95 -15.95 -4.81
C ALA A 174 10.78 -16.87 -4.42
N LYS A 175 10.14 -16.63 -3.27
CA LYS A 175 8.98 -17.39 -2.82
C LYS A 175 7.76 -17.16 -3.73
N ALA A 176 7.46 -15.93 -4.12
CA ALA A 176 6.41 -15.60 -5.09
C ALA A 176 6.57 -16.38 -6.41
N LYS A 177 7.78 -16.39 -6.98
CA LYS A 177 8.08 -17.18 -8.20
C LYS A 177 7.92 -18.68 -7.96
N SER A 178 8.35 -19.19 -6.82
CA SER A 178 8.16 -20.62 -6.47
C SER A 178 6.68 -21.02 -6.35
N LEU A 179 5.82 -20.07 -5.98
CA LEU A 179 4.36 -20.24 -5.95
C LEU A 179 3.72 -20.06 -7.35
N GLY A 180 4.49 -19.67 -8.36
CA GLY A 180 4.05 -19.54 -9.74
C GLY A 180 3.55 -18.16 -10.14
N LEU A 181 3.92 -17.08 -9.43
CA LEU A 181 3.71 -15.72 -9.95
C LEU A 181 4.65 -15.47 -11.13
N SER A 182 4.12 -14.93 -12.23
CA SER A 182 4.92 -14.53 -13.38
C SER A 182 5.65 -13.21 -13.12
N ASP A 183 6.67 -12.91 -13.94
CA ASP A 183 7.39 -11.65 -13.86
C ASP A 183 6.48 -10.44 -14.13
N GLU A 184 5.49 -10.59 -15.01
CA GLU A 184 4.47 -9.56 -15.27
C GLU A 184 3.54 -9.34 -14.07
N GLN A 185 3.19 -10.40 -13.33
CA GLN A 185 2.41 -10.25 -12.10
C GLN A 185 3.22 -9.54 -11.01
N ILE A 186 4.50 -9.86 -10.88
CA ILE A 186 5.41 -9.18 -9.95
C ILE A 186 5.57 -7.69 -10.33
N ASP A 187 5.70 -7.38 -11.62
CA ASP A 187 5.73 -6.00 -12.10
C ASP A 187 4.40 -5.26 -11.82
N GLU A 188 3.24 -5.92 -11.99
CA GLU A 188 1.94 -5.33 -11.59
C GLU A 188 1.87 -5.07 -10.08
N ILE A 189 2.40 -5.95 -9.22
CA ILE A 189 2.49 -5.76 -7.77
C ILE A 189 3.31 -4.51 -7.45
N LEU A 190 4.47 -4.36 -8.09
CA LEU A 190 5.35 -3.22 -7.87
C LEU A 190 4.69 -1.91 -8.30
N LYS A 191 4.01 -1.89 -9.46
CA LYS A 191 3.30 -0.70 -9.95
C LYS A 191 2.10 -0.33 -9.06
N ALA A 192 1.34 -1.31 -8.60
CA ALA A 192 0.26 -1.11 -7.65
C ALA A 192 0.78 -0.51 -6.33
N GLY A 193 1.85 -1.10 -5.78
CA GLY A 193 2.51 -0.61 -4.58
C GLY A 193 3.08 0.80 -4.73
N ALA A 194 3.76 1.09 -5.83
CA ALA A 194 4.32 2.42 -6.09
C ALA A 194 3.25 3.52 -6.21
N ALA A 195 2.14 3.23 -6.91
CA ALA A 195 1.01 4.16 -7.01
C ALA A 195 0.37 4.39 -5.63
N ALA A 196 0.19 3.33 -4.84
CA ALA A 196 -0.35 3.42 -3.49
C ALA A 196 0.56 4.21 -2.54
N PHE A 197 1.88 4.05 -2.66
CA PHE A 197 2.86 4.82 -1.89
C PHE A 197 2.76 6.32 -2.21
N GLY A 198 2.70 6.69 -3.49
CA GLY A 198 2.49 8.08 -3.91
C GLY A 198 1.19 8.67 -3.37
N PHE A 199 0.09 7.91 -3.39
CA PHE A 199 -1.17 8.32 -2.77
C PHE A 199 -1.02 8.50 -1.26
N ALA A 200 -0.38 7.55 -0.57
CA ALA A 200 -0.17 7.62 0.87
C ALA A 200 0.59 8.88 1.30
N LEU A 201 1.62 9.28 0.54
CA LEU A 201 2.37 10.53 0.74
C LEU A 201 1.48 11.77 0.51
N ALA A 202 0.68 11.79 -0.56
CA ALA A 202 -0.25 12.88 -0.84
C ALA A 202 -1.33 13.05 0.24
N CYS A 203 -1.60 12.00 1.04
CA CYS A 203 -2.62 12.01 2.09
C CYS A 203 -2.09 12.39 3.50
N GLN A 204 -0.80 12.69 3.67
CA GLN A 204 -0.20 12.88 5.00
C GLN A 204 -0.57 14.22 5.68
N SER A 205 -1.04 15.22 4.94
CA SER A 205 -1.43 16.53 5.50
C SER A 205 -2.94 16.61 5.78
N GLY A 206 -3.35 17.47 6.72
CA GLY A 206 -4.76 17.80 6.99
C GLY A 206 -5.50 16.83 7.92
N ALA A 207 -6.09 17.36 8.99
CA ALA A 207 -7.01 16.63 9.86
C ALA A 207 -8.25 16.19 9.06
N GLN A 208 -8.73 14.96 9.22
CA GLN A 208 -10.00 14.50 8.64
C GLN A 208 -11.20 15.02 9.44
N PRO A 209 -12.41 14.99 8.87
CA PRO A 209 -13.63 15.31 9.62
C PRO A 209 -13.82 14.42 10.87
N ALA A 210 -13.28 13.20 10.86
CA ALA A 210 -13.36 12.26 11.99
C ALA A 210 -12.36 12.53 13.12
N ASP A 211 -11.32 13.35 12.86
CA ASP A 211 -10.32 13.72 13.88
C ASP A 211 -10.79 14.87 14.78
N ALA A 212 -12.00 15.39 14.54
CA ALA A 212 -12.62 16.50 15.25
C ALA A 212 -13.71 16.06 16.26
N ALA A 213 -13.81 14.76 16.56
CA ALA A 213 -14.76 14.19 17.52
C ALA A 213 -14.08 13.76 18.81
#